data_AF-A0A397N8U2-F1
#
_entry.id   AF-A0A397N8U2-F1
#
_cell.length_a   1.000
_cell.length_b   1.000
_cell.length_c   1.000
_cell.angle_alpha   90.00
_cell.angle_beta   90.00
_cell.angle_gamma   90.00
#
_symmetry.space_group_name_H-M   'P 1'
#
loop_
_entity.id
_entity.type
_entity.pdbx_description
1 polymer ?
#
loop_
_entity_poly.entity_id
_entity_poly.type
_entity_poly.pdbx_seq_one_letter_code
_entity_poly.pdbx_strand_id
1 'polypeptide(L)'
;MKTILLLLAALALFQHWDKIERWIDPPQAGNASGEVVLYATQWCGYCAKTRELFAEDGITYREVNIETDATGRSQYQALGGRGVPVIDMRGQVIHGYDVRAIRAAY
;
A
#
# COMPACT_ATOMS: atom_id res chain seq x y z
N MET A 1 24.17 -1.41 39.62
CA MET A 1 24.37 -0.56 38.43
C MET A 1 23.70 -1.16 37.19
N LYS A 2 23.96 -2.42 36.81
CA LYS A 2 23.30 -3.10 35.67
C LYS A 2 21.76 -3.18 35.78
N THR A 3 21.22 -3.42 36.96
CA THR A 3 19.77 -3.46 37.21
C THR A 3 19.06 -2.14 36.94
N ILE A 4 19.69 -1.01 37.26
CA ILE A 4 19.11 0.32 37.01
C ILE A 4 19.07 0.61 35.51
N LEU A 5 20.12 0.24 34.77
CA LEU A 5 20.15 0.39 33.31
C LEU A 5 19.07 -0.45 32.62
N LEU A 6 18.83 -1.68 33.10
CA LEU A 6 17.77 -2.55 32.58
C LEU A 6 16.37 -1.97 32.83
N LEU A 7 16.13 -1.42 34.03
CA LEU A 7 14.85 -0.80 34.35
C LEU A 7 14.59 0.47 33.54
N LEU A 8 15.62 1.30 33.30
CA LEU A 8 15.49 2.49 32.47
C LEU A 8 15.23 2.12 31.00
N ALA A 9 15.89 1.09 30.48
CA ALA A 9 15.62 0.59 29.13
C ALA A 9 14.19 0.03 29.01
N ALA A 10 13.74 -0.78 29.98
CA ALA A 10 12.38 -1.30 30.00
C ALA A 10 11.33 -0.18 30.13
N LEU A 11 11.58 0.82 30.97
CA LEU A 11 10.71 2.00 31.12
C LEU A 11 10.65 2.81 29.83
N ALA A 12 11.77 3.00 29.15
CA ALA A 12 11.82 3.71 27.86
C ALA A 12 11.08 2.95 26.76
N LEU A 13 11.20 1.62 26.71
CA LEU A 13 10.42 0.79 25.79
C LEU A 13 8.92 0.89 26.09
N PHE A 14 8.54 0.90 27.37
CA PHE A 14 7.15 1.00 27.79
C PHE A 14 6.55 2.40 27.53
N GLN A 15 7.29 3.48 27.81
CA GLN A 15 6.84 4.86 27.55
C GLN A 15 6.78 5.22 26.06
N HIS A 16 7.53 4.50 25.22
CA HIS A 16 7.57 4.71 23.78
C HIS A 16 6.98 3.54 23.00
N TRP A 17 6.05 2.80 23.61
CA TRP A 17 5.43 1.62 23.02
C TRP A 17 4.77 1.92 21.67
N ASP A 18 4.12 3.08 21.49
CA ASP A 18 3.53 3.51 20.22
C ASP A 18 4.55 3.64 19.06
N LYS A 19 5.81 3.96 19.36
CA LYS A 19 6.89 4.02 18.34
C LYS A 19 7.40 2.63 17.99
N ILE A 20 7.43 1.73 18.96
CA ILE A 20 7.85 0.34 18.77
C ILE A 20 6.81 -0.39 17.94
N GLU A 21 5.52 -0.21 18.25
CA GLU A 21 4.42 -0.77 17.46
C GLU A 21 4.48 -0.31 16.00
N ARG A 22 4.70 0.99 15.72
CA ARG A 22 4.85 1.48 14.34
C ARG A 22 6.04 0.88 13.57
N TRP A 23 7.07 0.39 14.26
CA TRP A 23 8.21 -0.28 13.62
C TRP A 23 7.94 -1.77 13.39
N ILE A 24 7.07 -2.37 14.20
CA ILE A 24 6.65 -3.77 14.10
C ILE A 24 5.49 -3.93 13.10
N ASP A 25 4.57 -2.97 13.03
CA ASP A 25 3.40 -2.97 12.15
C ASP A 25 3.16 -1.55 11.57
N PRO A 26 3.72 -1.23 10.39
CA PRO A 26 3.55 0.08 9.79
C PRO A 26 2.08 0.28 9.38
N PRO A 27 1.50 1.49 9.59
CA PRO A 27 0.13 1.77 9.22
C PRO A 27 -0.06 1.58 7.71
N GLN A 28 -0.73 0.50 7.34
CA GLN A 28 -1.10 0.17 5.97
C GLN A 28 -2.15 1.18 5.50
N ALA A 29 -1.77 2.06 4.57
CA ALA A 29 -2.68 3.07 4.01
C ALA A 29 -3.69 2.49 3.01
N GLY A 30 -3.58 1.20 2.70
CA GLY A 30 -4.43 0.49 1.75
C GLY A 30 -5.62 -0.25 2.36
N ASN A 31 -6.34 -0.96 1.51
CA ASN A 31 -7.61 -1.61 1.81
C ASN A 31 -7.43 -2.74 2.85
N ALA A 32 -8.13 -2.61 3.98
CA ALA A 32 -8.13 -3.58 5.08
C ALA A 32 -8.73 -4.97 4.72
N SER A 33 -9.35 -5.09 3.54
CA SER A 33 -9.96 -6.33 3.04
C SER A 33 -8.96 -7.34 2.47
N GLY A 34 -7.67 -6.99 2.34
CA GLY A 34 -6.66 -7.86 1.72
C GLY A 34 -6.85 -8.04 0.21
N GLU A 35 -7.66 -7.18 -0.41
CA GLU A 35 -7.90 -7.11 -1.85
C GLU A 35 -6.75 -6.34 -2.55
N VAL A 36 -6.45 -6.72 -3.80
CA VAL A 36 -5.61 -5.92 -4.70
C VAL A 36 -6.51 -4.98 -5.49
N VAL A 37 -6.23 -3.69 -5.46
CA VAL A 37 -7.01 -2.67 -6.17
C VAL A 37 -6.11 -1.91 -7.15
N LEU A 38 -6.51 -1.86 -8.42
CA LEU A 38 -5.87 -1.07 -9.46
C LEU A 38 -6.68 0.20 -9.73
N TYR A 39 -6.14 1.36 -9.36
CA TYR A 39 -6.67 2.67 -9.74
C TYR A 39 -6.07 3.09 -11.08
N ALA A 40 -6.91 3.21 -12.10
CA ALA A 40 -6.50 3.38 -13.48
C ALA A 40 -7.43 4.33 -14.26
N THR A 41 -7.08 4.57 -15.53
CA THR A 41 -7.96 5.12 -16.55
C THR A 41 -7.97 4.19 -17.77
N GLN A 42 -8.94 4.39 -18.67
CA GLN A 42 -9.10 3.52 -19.85
C GLN A 42 -8.01 3.77 -20.92
N TRP A 43 -7.63 5.03 -21.12
CA TRP A 43 -6.69 5.46 -22.16
C TRP A 43 -5.21 5.30 -21.77
N CYS A 44 -4.93 5.00 -20.49
CA CYS A 44 -3.58 4.94 -19.95
C CYS A 44 -2.85 3.66 -20.38
N GLY A 45 -1.80 3.79 -21.20
CA GLY A 45 -1.00 2.66 -21.68
C GLY A 45 -0.25 1.91 -20.58
N TYR A 46 0.26 2.59 -19.55
CA TYR A 46 0.89 1.92 -18.41
C TYR A 46 -0.11 1.14 -17.55
N CYS A 47 -1.36 1.60 -17.51
CA CYS A 47 -2.44 0.89 -16.84
C CYS A 47 -2.76 -0.41 -17.60
N ALA A 48 -2.77 -0.37 -18.94
CA ALA A 48 -2.91 -1.58 -19.77
C ALA A 48 -1.78 -2.59 -19.49
N LYS A 49 -0.53 -2.13 -19.40
CA LYS A 49 0.60 -3.00 -19.01
C LYS A 49 0.45 -3.61 -17.62
N THR A 50 -0.11 -2.87 -16.65
CA THR A 50 -0.40 -3.44 -15.32
C THR A 50 -1.46 -4.54 -15.41
N ARG A 51 -2.53 -4.35 -16.21
CA ARG A 51 -3.56 -5.37 -16.42
C ARG A 51 -2.98 -6.64 -17.04
N GLU A 52 -2.12 -6.48 -18.06
CA GLU A 52 -1.40 -7.60 -18.69
C GLU A 52 -0.54 -8.35 -17.68
N LEU A 53 0.29 -7.64 -16.90
CA LEU A 53 1.12 -8.24 -15.85
C LEU A 53 0.26 -9.00 -14.81
N PHE A 54 -0.87 -8.42 -14.40
CA PHE A 54 -1.78 -9.08 -13.45
C PHE A 54 -2.40 -10.34 -14.04
N ALA A 55 -2.74 -10.35 -15.33
CA ALA A 55 -3.22 -11.52 -16.01
C ALA A 55 -2.12 -12.61 -16.15
N GLU A 56 -0.90 -12.21 -16.50
CA GLU A 56 0.26 -13.11 -16.62
C GLU A 56 0.61 -13.77 -15.28
N ASP A 57 0.63 -12.99 -14.20
CA ASP A 57 1.02 -13.45 -12.87
C ASP A 57 -0.20 -14.06 -12.10
N GLY A 58 -1.40 -14.10 -12.70
CA GLY A 58 -2.60 -14.71 -12.11
C GLY A 58 -3.17 -13.94 -10.90
N ILE A 59 -2.93 -12.64 -10.84
CA ILE A 59 -3.33 -11.77 -9.73
C ILE A 59 -4.80 -11.41 -9.88
N THR A 60 -5.62 -11.79 -8.89
CA THR A 60 -7.00 -11.32 -8.81
C THR A 60 -7.03 -9.93 -8.21
N TYR A 61 -7.68 -8.99 -8.90
CA TYR A 61 -7.76 -7.61 -8.49
C TYR A 61 -9.09 -6.98 -8.89
N ARG A 62 -9.43 -5.88 -8.21
CA ARG A 62 -10.53 -4.98 -8.59
C ARG A 62 -9.96 -3.76 -9.29
N GLU A 63 -10.55 -3.39 -10.41
CA GLU A 63 -10.17 -2.18 -11.12
C GLU A 63 -11.12 -1.02 -10.78
N VAL A 64 -10.54 0.15 -10.54
CA VAL A 64 -11.24 1.41 -10.32
C VAL A 64 -10.84 2.39 -11.41
N ASN A 65 -11.81 2.80 -12.21
CA ASN A 65 -11.60 3.92 -13.12
C ASN A 65 -11.82 5.25 -12.38
N ILE A 66 -10.72 5.96 -12.11
CA ILE A 66 -10.76 7.21 -11.32
C ILE A 66 -11.46 8.37 -12.04
N GLU A 67 -11.73 8.26 -13.34
CA GLU A 67 -12.43 9.31 -14.10
C GLU A 67 -13.96 9.15 -14.04
N THR A 68 -14.45 7.94 -13.80
CA THR A 68 -15.88 7.62 -13.82
C THR A 68 -16.44 7.23 -12.46
N ASP A 69 -15.58 6.86 -11.50
CA ASP A 69 -15.96 6.52 -10.14
C ASP A 69 -15.52 7.62 -9.16
N ALA A 70 -16.47 8.40 -8.66
CA ALA A 70 -16.20 9.48 -7.70
C ALA A 70 -15.65 8.96 -6.36
N THR A 71 -16.16 7.84 -5.86
CA THR A 71 -15.67 7.24 -4.62
C THR A 71 -14.26 6.68 -4.82
N GLY A 72 -14.05 5.99 -5.94
CA GLY A 72 -12.74 5.52 -6.36
C GLY A 72 -11.72 6.63 -6.55
N ARG A 73 -12.13 7.78 -7.08
CA ARG A 73 -11.30 8.99 -7.20
C ARG A 73 -10.88 9.53 -5.84
N SER A 74 -11.79 9.58 -4.86
CA SER A 74 -11.47 9.99 -3.49
C SER A 74 -10.51 9.03 -2.81
N GLN A 75 -10.70 7.71 -2.97
CA GLN A 75 -9.77 6.70 -2.46
C GLN A 75 -8.38 6.87 -3.08
N TYR A 76 -8.29 7.01 -4.40
CA TYR A 76 -7.04 7.29 -5.09
C TYR A 76 -6.34 8.56 -4.57
N GLN A 77 -7.08 9.62 -4.23
CA GLN A 77 -6.50 10.83 -3.62
C GLN A 77 -5.95 10.56 -2.23
N ALA A 78 -6.68 9.81 -1.40
CA ALA A 78 -6.23 9.43 -0.05
C ALA A 78 -4.94 8.62 -0.08
N LEU A 79 -4.74 7.81 -1.13
CA LEU A 79 -3.50 7.08 -1.39
C LEU A 79 -2.36 7.95 -1.95
N GLY A 80 -2.54 9.28 -2.07
CA GLY A 80 -1.52 10.18 -2.60
C GLY A 80 -1.36 10.10 -4.12
N GLY A 81 -2.40 9.69 -4.84
CA GLY A 81 -2.39 9.53 -6.29
C GLY A 81 -2.09 10.82 -7.04
N ARG A 82 -0.95 10.85 -7.75
CA ARG A 82 -0.50 11.96 -8.61
C ARG A 82 -0.45 11.61 -10.11
N GLY A 83 -0.52 10.33 -10.43
CA GLY A 83 -0.61 9.79 -11.78
C GLY A 83 -1.14 8.35 -11.70
N VAL A 84 -1.50 7.78 -12.84
CA VAL A 84 -1.97 6.39 -12.95
C VAL A 84 -0.91 5.53 -13.67
N PRO A 85 -0.85 4.22 -13.40
CA PRO A 85 -1.65 3.47 -12.42
C PRO A 85 -1.21 3.73 -10.96
N VAL A 86 -2.13 3.56 -10.01
CA VAL A 86 -1.80 3.38 -8.58
C VAL A 86 -2.37 2.03 -8.19
N ILE A 87 -1.54 1.20 -7.57
CA ILE A 87 -1.93 -0.12 -7.08
C ILE A 87 -1.93 -0.09 -5.56
N ASP A 88 -2.99 -0.58 -4.95
CA ASP A 88 -3.02 -0.93 -3.55
C ASP A 88 -3.01 -2.46 -3.44
N MET A 89 -1.89 -3.02 -3.00
CA MET A 89 -1.71 -4.44 -2.76
C MET A 89 -1.77 -4.72 -1.27
N ARG A 90 -2.99 -4.95 -0.76
CA ARG A 90 -3.23 -5.36 0.64
C ARG A 90 -2.64 -4.39 1.67
N GLY A 91 -2.70 -3.09 1.42
CA GLY A 91 -2.08 -2.09 2.29
C GLY A 91 -0.85 -1.43 1.69
N GLN A 92 -0.13 -2.13 0.82
CA GLN A 92 1.06 -1.62 0.17
C GLN A 92 0.70 -0.83 -1.09
N VAL A 93 0.92 0.48 -1.03
CA VAL A 93 0.64 1.39 -2.16
C VAL A 93 1.85 1.48 -3.09
N ILE A 94 1.62 1.21 -4.36
CA ILE A 94 2.61 1.27 -5.44
C ILE A 94 2.16 2.29 -6.46
N HIS A 95 3.04 3.24 -6.79
CA HIS A 95 2.75 4.28 -7.78
C HIS A 95 3.43 3.98 -9.12
N GLY A 96 2.65 4.04 -10.19
CA GLY A 96 3.10 3.79 -11.55
C GLY A 96 3.26 2.30 -11.88
N TYR A 97 3.75 2.04 -13.09
CA TYR A 97 4.09 0.69 -13.54
C TYR A 97 5.51 0.33 -13.09
N ASP A 98 5.61 -0.21 -11.87
CA ASP A 98 6.86 -0.76 -11.32
C ASP A 98 6.71 -2.27 -11.11
N VAL A 99 7.17 -3.04 -12.10
CA VAL A 99 7.10 -4.51 -12.09
C VAL A 99 7.83 -5.09 -10.87
N ARG A 100 8.96 -4.50 -10.46
CA ARG A 100 9.74 -5.03 -9.33
C ARG A 100 8.95 -4.85 -8.03
N ALA A 101 8.40 -3.67 -7.81
CA ALA A 101 7.60 -3.39 -6.62
C ALA A 101 6.33 -4.24 -6.59
N ILE A 102 5.64 -4.38 -7.74
CA ILE A 102 4.43 -5.21 -7.86
C ILE A 102 4.73 -6.66 -7.51
N ARG A 103 5.82 -7.22 -8.05
CA ARG A 103 6.20 -8.62 -7.80
C ARG A 103 6.72 -8.89 -6.40
N ALA A 104 7.20 -7.87 -5.71
CA ALA A 104 7.62 -7.98 -4.33
C ALA A 104 6.44 -7.92 -3.33
N ALA A 105 5.23 -7.57 -3.80
CA ALA A 105 4.09 -7.25 -2.96
C ALA A 105 2.98 -8.34 -2.95
N TYR A 106 3.14 -9.43 -3.70
CA TYR A 106 2.26 -10.61 -3.64
C TYR A 106 3.00 -11.82 -3.08
#